data_AF-A0A0D2MZX2-F1
#
_entry.id   AF-A0A0D2MZX2-F1
#
_cell.length_a   1.000
_cell.length_b   1.000
_cell.length_c   1.000
_cell.angle_alpha   90.00
_cell.angle_beta   90.00
_cell.angle_gamma   90.00
#
_symmetry.space_group_name_H-M   'P 1'
#
loop_
_entity.id
_entity.type
_entity.pdbx_description
1 polymer ?
#
loop_
_entity_poly.entity_id
_entity_poly.type
_entity_poly.pdbx_seq_one_letter_code
_entity_poly.pdbx_strand_id
1 'polypeptide(L)'
;MAAMTGAMARAAVRAAALGAARSSGTRLADSVPRAILDFGSSPIDRQLVLSAQFLLKELPVRLAHRVAELENLPYGLSSKAQVLKVRDWYVESFRELRAFPGIKNGAEEAAFSDLLRNIYRRHGLVMRPRQ
;
A
#
# COMPACT_ATOMS: atom_id res chain seq x y z
N MET A 1 -20.39 17.38 7.37
CA MET A 1 -19.76 16.79 8.57
C MET A 1 -18.80 15.65 8.19
N ALA A 2 -17.62 15.95 7.64
CA ALA A 2 -16.59 14.93 7.34
C ALA A 2 -15.16 15.49 7.32
N ALA A 3 -14.88 16.56 8.07
CA ALA A 3 -13.56 17.23 8.06
C ALA A 3 -12.67 16.86 9.28
N MET A 4 -13.16 16.04 10.21
CA MET A 4 -12.56 15.95 11.56
C MET A 4 -11.61 14.77 11.81
N THR A 5 -11.49 13.79 10.91
CA THR A 5 -10.69 12.57 11.18
C THR A 5 -9.25 12.62 10.67
N GLY A 6 -8.88 13.57 9.80
CA GLY A 6 -7.51 13.67 9.27
C GLY A 6 -6.53 14.51 10.10
N ALA A 7 -7.02 15.37 10.99
CA ALA A 7 -6.18 16.32 11.73
C ALA A 7 -5.34 15.65 12.84
N MET A 8 -5.86 14.60 13.49
CA MET A 8 -5.14 13.93 14.58
C MET A 8 -3.95 13.09 14.12
N ALA A 9 -4.05 12.41 12.97
CA ALA A 9 -2.92 11.66 12.40
C ALA A 9 -1.76 12.60 11.97
N ARG A 10 -2.10 13.82 11.53
CA ARG A 10 -1.14 14.85 11.13
C ARG A 10 -0.38 15.47 12.31
N ALA A 11 -0.97 15.51 13.50
CA ALA A 11 -0.33 16.06 14.70
C ALA A 11 0.67 15.08 15.35
N ALA A 12 0.34 13.79 15.39
CA ALA A 12 1.17 12.75 16.01
C ALA A 12 2.52 12.57 15.29
N VAL A 13 2.54 12.60 13.95
CA VAL A 13 3.78 12.50 13.15
C VAL A 13 4.65 13.76 13.32
N ARG A 14 4.03 14.93 13.50
CA ARG A 14 4.72 16.21 13.70
C ARG A 14 5.45 16.28 15.05
N ALA A 15 4.87 15.70 16.10
CA ALA A 15 5.49 15.65 17.44
C ALA A 15 6.73 14.72 17.48
N ALA A 16 6.70 13.59 16.76
CA ALA A 16 7.83 12.66 16.70
C ALA A 16 9.03 13.24 15.91
N ALA A 17 8.77 14.01 14.84
CA ALA A 17 9.82 14.61 14.01
C ALA A 17 10.55 15.79 14.70
N LEU A 18 9.85 16.55 15.56
CA LEU A 18 10.45 17.68 16.28
C LEU A 18 11.25 17.26 17.54
N GLY A 19 10.99 16.07 18.09
CA GLY A 19 11.70 15.56 19.28
C GLY A 19 13.13 15.09 19.01
N ALA A 20 13.44 14.65 17.79
CA ALA A 20 14.75 14.08 17.44
C ALA A 20 15.80 15.12 16.99
N ALA A 21 15.42 16.38 16.80
CA ALA A 21 16.28 17.41 16.19
C ALA A 21 17.09 18.25 17.21
N ARG A 22 17.27 17.77 18.45
CA ARG A 22 18.00 18.47 19.51
C ARG A 22 19.22 17.70 20.02
N SER A 23 20.09 17.26 19.12
CA SER A 23 21.52 17.09 19.44
C SER A 23 22.31 16.84 18.16
N SER A 24 23.52 17.39 18.12
CA SER A 24 24.59 17.16 17.12
C SER A 24 24.49 17.91 15.78
N GLY A 25 25.44 18.84 15.61
CA GLY A 25 25.57 19.80 14.51
C GLY A 25 26.16 19.25 13.22
N THR A 26 25.53 18.22 12.64
CA THR A 26 25.70 17.92 11.20
C THR A 26 24.35 17.98 10.54
N ARG A 27 24.19 18.83 9.52
CA ARG A 27 22.94 18.91 8.76
C ARG A 27 22.80 17.64 7.93
N LEU A 28 22.10 16.65 8.47
CA LEU A 28 21.66 15.44 7.77
C LEU A 28 20.94 15.74 6.44
N ALA A 29 20.48 16.99 6.23
CA ALA A 29 19.85 17.44 4.99
C ALA A 29 20.79 17.52 3.78
N ASP A 30 22.11 17.57 3.98
CA ASP A 30 23.08 17.80 2.89
C ASP A 30 23.67 16.48 2.33
N SER A 31 23.56 15.37 3.08
CA SER A 31 24.10 14.05 2.72
C SER A 31 23.03 13.02 2.33
N VAL A 32 21.76 13.35 2.51
CA VAL A 32 20.63 12.46 2.21
C VAL A 32 20.03 12.83 0.85
N PRO A 33 19.87 11.88 -0.09
CA PRO A 33 19.24 12.12 -1.38
C PRO A 33 17.89 12.83 -1.22
N ARG A 34 17.63 13.86 -2.04
CA ARG A 34 16.39 14.65 -1.98
C ARG A 34 15.13 13.77 -2.01
N ALA A 35 15.18 12.67 -2.77
CA ALA A 35 14.12 11.67 -2.85
C ALA A 35 13.76 11.00 -1.49
N ILE A 36 14.71 10.90 -0.55
CA ILE A 36 14.50 10.37 0.80
C ILE A 36 13.98 11.47 1.74
N LEU A 37 14.45 12.72 1.57
CA LEU A 37 13.95 13.88 2.34
C LEU A 37 12.52 14.28 1.94
N ASP A 38 12.18 14.08 0.66
CA ASP A 38 10.84 14.31 0.10
C ASP A 38 9.88 13.14 0.40
N PHE A 39 10.39 12.03 0.95
CA PHE A 39 9.60 10.90 1.41
C PHE A 39 8.96 11.22 2.79
N GLY A 40 7.98 12.12 2.80
CA GLY A 40 7.24 12.50 4.01
C GLY A 40 6.74 13.94 4.06
N SER A 41 7.18 14.81 3.16
CA SER A 41 6.51 16.09 2.89
C SER A 41 5.21 15.81 2.12
N SER A 42 4.17 16.64 2.27
CA SER A 42 2.87 16.45 1.58
C SER A 42 3.13 16.02 0.13
N PRO A 43 2.74 14.80 -0.26
CA PRO A 43 3.15 14.29 -1.55
C PRO A 43 2.58 15.23 -2.61
N ILE A 44 3.46 15.75 -3.46
CA ILE A 44 3.05 16.53 -4.62
C ILE A 44 2.10 15.63 -5.41
N ASP A 45 0.94 16.12 -5.85
CA ASP A 45 -0.09 15.28 -6.50
C ASP A 45 0.47 14.41 -7.64
N ARG A 46 1.49 14.91 -8.34
CA ARG A 46 2.26 14.19 -9.35
C ARG A 46 2.93 12.91 -8.81
N GLN A 47 3.52 12.97 -7.61
CA GLN A 47 4.17 11.83 -6.97
C GLN A 47 3.14 10.76 -6.59
N LEU A 48 1.96 11.14 -6.09
CA LEU A 48 0.87 10.20 -5.80
C LEU A 48 0.45 9.44 -7.05
N VAL A 49 0.22 10.16 -8.14
CA VAL A 49 -0.14 9.56 -9.44
C VAL A 49 0.94 8.60 -9.93
N LEU A 50 2.22 8.98 -9.84
CA LEU A 50 3.34 8.10 -10.23
C LEU A 50 3.44 6.84 -9.35
N SER A 51 3.28 6.98 -8.04
CA SER A 51 3.25 5.85 -7.11
C SER A 51 2.07 4.91 -7.42
N ALA A 52 0.89 5.46 -7.69
CA ALA A 52 -0.29 4.68 -8.05
C ALA A 52 -0.10 3.93 -9.39
N GLN A 53 0.48 4.59 -10.40
CA GLN A 53 0.82 3.95 -11.68
C GLN A 53 1.81 2.79 -11.51
N PHE A 54 2.82 2.97 -10.65
CA PHE A 54 3.77 1.91 -10.32
C PHE A 54 3.06 0.71 -9.68
N LEU A 55 2.23 0.97 -8.66
CA LEU A 55 1.47 -0.07 -7.98
C LEU A 55 0.49 -0.81 -8.90
N LEU A 56 -0.18 -0.10 -9.82
CA LEU A 56 -1.07 -0.71 -10.80
C LEU A 56 -0.34 -1.71 -11.71
N LYS A 57 0.95 -1.49 -12.00
CA LYS A 57 1.80 -2.40 -12.77
C LYS A 57 2.34 -3.56 -11.93
N GLU A 58 2.82 -3.27 -10.73
CA GLU A 58 3.54 -4.24 -9.88
C GLU A 58 2.63 -5.19 -9.11
N LEU A 59 1.48 -4.71 -8.61
CA LEU A 59 0.60 -5.52 -7.78
C LEU A 59 0.02 -6.73 -8.52
N PRO A 60 -0.48 -6.64 -9.77
CA PRO A 60 -0.94 -7.81 -10.50
C PRO A 60 0.11 -8.91 -10.61
N VAL A 61 1.36 -8.55 -10.91
CA VAL A 61 2.47 -9.52 -10.99
C VAL A 61 2.68 -10.20 -9.64
N ARG A 62 2.71 -9.42 -8.56
CA ARG A 62 2.89 -9.94 -7.21
C ARG A 62 1.75 -10.88 -6.79
N LEU A 63 0.50 -10.53 -7.07
CA LEU A 63 -0.64 -11.39 -6.75
C LEU A 63 -0.64 -12.67 -7.58
N ALA A 64 -0.26 -12.60 -8.87
CA ALA A 64 -0.15 -13.79 -9.72
C ALA A 64 0.86 -14.80 -9.16
N HIS A 65 2.02 -14.33 -8.69
CA HIS A 65 2.99 -15.19 -8.01
C HIS A 65 2.41 -15.81 -6.73
N ARG A 66 1.65 -15.06 -5.93
CA ARG A 66 1.00 -15.61 -4.72
C ARG A 66 -0.05 -16.66 -5.04
N VAL A 67 -0.83 -16.49 -6.11
CA VAL A 67 -1.76 -17.53 -6.58
C VAL A 67 -0.99 -18.80 -6.93
N ALA A 68 0.08 -18.67 -7.73
CA ALA A 68 0.90 -19.81 -8.12
C ALA A 68 1.54 -20.52 -6.92
N GLU A 69 2.02 -19.78 -5.92
CA GLU A 69 2.55 -20.37 -4.68
C GLU A 69 1.48 -21.16 -3.91
N LEU A 70 0.26 -20.63 -3.80
CA LEU A 70 -0.84 -21.30 -3.09
C LEU A 70 -1.31 -22.57 -3.81
N GLU A 71 -1.29 -22.56 -5.14
CA GLU A 71 -1.64 -23.72 -5.97
C GLU A 71 -0.58 -24.84 -5.91
N ASN A 72 0.69 -24.47 -5.73
CA ASN A 72 1.82 -25.40 -5.69
C ASN A 72 2.24 -25.82 -4.26
N LEU A 73 1.40 -25.59 -3.24
CA LEU A 73 1.73 -26.02 -1.87
C LEU A 73 1.83 -27.55 -1.76
N PRO A 74 2.85 -28.08 -1.06
CA PRO A 74 3.10 -29.51 -0.95
C PRO A 74 2.08 -30.21 -0.03
N TYR A 75 2.14 -31.55 -0.02
CA TYR A 75 1.36 -32.41 0.90
C TYR A 75 -0.17 -32.25 0.77
N GLY A 76 -0.66 -31.82 -0.40
CA GLY A 76 -2.08 -31.59 -0.65
C GLY A 76 -2.67 -30.40 0.11
N LEU A 77 -1.82 -29.50 0.63
CA LEU A 77 -2.28 -28.29 1.33
C LEU A 77 -3.02 -27.32 0.40
N SER A 78 -2.67 -27.30 -0.89
CA SER A 78 -3.35 -26.49 -1.91
C SER A 78 -4.85 -26.80 -2.03
N SER A 79 -5.27 -28.03 -1.70
CA SER A 79 -6.67 -28.47 -1.75
C SER A 79 -7.46 -28.18 -0.46
N LYS A 80 -6.83 -27.61 0.58
CA LYS A 80 -7.53 -27.30 1.84
C LYS A 80 -8.48 -26.12 1.64
N ALA A 81 -9.69 -26.22 2.16
CA ALA A 81 -10.74 -25.21 1.97
C ALA A 81 -10.31 -23.78 2.35
N GLN A 82 -9.52 -23.63 3.41
CA GLN A 82 -8.97 -22.34 3.86
C GLN A 82 -7.97 -21.77 2.85
N VAL A 83 -7.13 -22.63 2.25
CA VAL A 83 -6.13 -22.24 1.24
C VAL A 83 -6.81 -21.83 -0.06
N LEU A 84 -7.78 -22.62 -0.51
CA LEU A 84 -8.60 -22.30 -1.69
C LEU A 84 -9.31 -20.96 -1.53
N LYS A 85 -9.91 -20.70 -0.36
CA LYS A 85 -10.56 -19.42 -0.07
C LYS A 85 -9.60 -18.23 -0.17
N VAL A 86 -8.39 -18.36 0.37
CA VAL A 86 -7.39 -17.29 0.28
C VAL A 86 -6.89 -17.12 -1.15
N ARG A 87 -6.65 -18.21 -1.88
CA ARG A 87 -6.30 -18.19 -3.31
C ARG A 87 -7.36 -17.44 -4.11
N ASP A 88 -8.63 -17.74 -3.88
CA ASP A 88 -9.74 -17.11 -4.61
C ASP A 88 -9.79 -15.60 -4.37
N TRP A 89 -9.50 -15.14 -3.15
CA TRP A 89 -9.34 -13.70 -2.86
C TRP A 89 -8.19 -13.06 -3.63
N TYR A 90 -7.05 -13.75 -3.78
CA TYR A 90 -5.95 -13.26 -4.61
C TYR A 90 -6.33 -13.18 -6.09
N VAL A 91 -7.05 -14.18 -6.61
CA VAL A 91 -7.54 -14.20 -8.00
C VAL A 91 -8.53 -13.06 -8.24
N GLU A 92 -9.46 -12.83 -7.32
CA GLU A 92 -10.43 -11.73 -7.40
C GLU A 92 -9.71 -10.37 -7.41
N SER A 93 -8.82 -10.13 -6.45
CA SER A 93 -8.02 -8.89 -6.40
C SER A 93 -7.16 -8.69 -7.66
N PHE A 94 -6.59 -9.76 -8.23
CA PHE A 94 -5.84 -9.69 -9.47
C PHE A 94 -6.73 -9.24 -10.64
N ARG A 95 -7.95 -9.78 -10.75
CA ARG A 95 -8.91 -9.40 -11.79
C ARG A 95 -9.31 -7.93 -11.67
N GLU A 96 -9.60 -7.46 -10.46
CA GLU A 96 -9.94 -6.05 -10.23
C GLU A 96 -8.81 -5.10 -10.62
N LEU A 97 -7.56 -5.42 -10.22
CA LEU A 97 -6.41 -4.60 -10.58
C LEU A 97 -6.16 -4.57 -12.09
N ARG A 98 -6.36 -5.69 -12.80
CA ARG A 98 -6.22 -5.74 -14.26
C ARG A 98 -7.34 -5.02 -15.01
N ALA A 99 -8.53 -4.97 -14.42
CA ALA A 99 -9.67 -4.26 -15.00
C ALA A 99 -9.62 -2.75 -14.73
N PHE A 100 -8.82 -2.30 -13.77
CA PHE A 100 -8.71 -0.89 -13.43
C PHE A 100 -8.04 -0.10 -14.58
N PRO A 101 -8.62 1.03 -15.02
CA PRO A 101 -8.08 1.84 -16.11
C PRO A 101 -6.76 2.52 -15.70
N GLY A 102 -5.93 2.89 -16.69
CA GLY A 102 -4.67 3.59 -16.41
C GLY A 102 -4.87 4.93 -15.69
N ILE A 103 -4.01 5.22 -14.72
CA ILE A 103 -4.08 6.40 -13.85
C ILE A 103 -3.26 7.55 -14.44
N LYS A 104 -3.86 8.73 -14.60
CA LYS A 104 -3.29 9.93 -15.23
C LYS A 104 -3.45 11.18 -14.38
N ASN A 105 -4.44 11.22 -13.50
CA ASN A 105 -4.77 12.38 -12.67
C ASN A 105 -5.11 11.97 -11.22
N GLY A 106 -5.27 12.96 -10.34
CA GLY A 106 -5.55 12.75 -8.92
C GLY A 106 -6.92 12.11 -8.64
N ALA A 107 -7.93 12.30 -9.50
CA ALA A 107 -9.24 11.66 -9.31
C ALA A 107 -9.17 10.15 -9.55
N GLU A 108 -8.43 9.72 -10.57
CA GLU A 108 -8.16 8.31 -10.85
C GLU A 108 -7.25 7.68 -9.79
N GLU A 109 -6.29 8.45 -9.26
CA GLU A 109 -5.47 8.02 -8.12
C GLU A 109 -6.35 7.77 -6.89
N ALA A 110 -7.26 8.67 -6.57
CA ALA A 110 -8.18 8.50 -5.44
C ALA A 110 -9.07 7.26 -5.61
N ALA A 111 -9.61 7.03 -6.81
CA ALA A 111 -10.40 5.84 -7.12
C ALA A 111 -9.56 4.54 -7.00
N PHE A 112 -8.30 4.58 -7.42
CA PHE A 112 -7.38 3.46 -7.26
C PHE A 112 -7.06 3.20 -5.78
N SER A 113 -6.85 4.26 -5.00
CA SER A 113 -6.66 4.19 -3.55
C SER A 113 -7.84 3.54 -2.84
N ASP A 114 -9.08 3.81 -3.29
CA ASP A 114 -10.28 3.14 -2.77
C ASP A 114 -10.36 1.66 -3.17
N LEU A 115 -9.97 1.31 -4.40
CA LEU A 115 -9.82 -0.09 -4.81
C LEU A 115 -8.80 -0.83 -3.91
N LEU A 116 -7.63 -0.23 -3.69
CA LEU A 116 -6.60 -0.83 -2.82
C LEU A 116 -7.10 -1.00 -1.38
N ARG A 117 -7.91 -0.07 -0.88
CA ARG A 117 -8.53 -0.18 0.44
C ARG A 117 -9.52 -1.35 0.53
N ASN A 118 -10.29 -1.60 -0.52
CA ASN A 118 -11.18 -2.75 -0.60
C ASN A 118 -10.40 -4.07 -0.65
N ILE A 119 -9.34 -4.13 -1.46
CA ILE A 119 -8.42 -5.27 -1.52
C ILE A 119 -7.81 -5.53 -0.14
N TYR A 120 -7.29 -4.51 0.53
CA TYR A 120 -6.70 -4.65 1.87
C TYR A 120 -7.71 -5.22 2.89
N ARG A 121 -8.95 -4.74 2.87
CA ARG A 121 -10.02 -5.26 3.76
C ARG A 121 -10.35 -6.72 3.46
N ARG A 122 -10.42 -7.12 2.19
CA ARG A 122 -10.66 -8.51 1.77
C ARG A 122 -9.60 -9.46 2.35
N HIS A 123 -8.33 -9.04 2.33
CA HIS A 123 -7.20 -9.82 2.84
C HIS A 123 -6.95 -9.66 4.36
N GLY A 124 -7.74 -8.82 5.05
CA GLY A 124 -7.51 -8.48 6.47
C GLY A 124 -7.58 -9.65 7.46
N LEU A 125 -8.24 -10.75 7.09
CA LEU A 125 -8.29 -11.97 7.90
C LEU A 125 -6.99 -12.79 7.83
N VAL A 126 -6.21 -12.67 6.75
CA VAL A 126 -4.89 -13.30 6.62
C VAL A 126 -3.81 -12.43 7.30
N MET A 127 -3.99 -11.11 7.28
CA MET A 127 -3.00 -10.15 7.80
C MET A 127 -3.15 -9.79 9.28
N ARG A 128 -4.10 -10.39 10.02
CA ARG A 128 -4.19 -10.16 11.47
C ARG A 128 -3.08 -10.92 12.19
N PRO A 129 -2.22 -10.26 12.99
CA PRO A 129 -1.36 -10.96 13.92
C PRO A 129 -2.23 -11.74 14.89
N ARG A 130 -1.83 -12.98 15.25
CA ARG A 130 -2.45 -13.67 16.38
C ARG A 130 -2.32 -12.75 17.61
N GLN A 131 -3.44 -12.48 18.27
CA GLN A 131 -3.45 -11.97 19.64
C GLN A 131 -2.88 -13.05 20.57
#